data_AF-A0A8S0R493-F1
#
_entry.id   AF-A0A8S0R493-F1
#
_cell.length_a   1.000
_cell.length_b   1.000
_cell.length_c   1.000
_cell.angle_alpha   90.00
_cell.angle_beta   90.00
_cell.angle_gamma   90.00
#
_symmetry.space_group_name_H-M   'P 1'
#
loop_
_entity.id
_entity.type
_entity.pdbx_description
1 polymer ?
#
loop_
_entity_poly.entity_id
_entity_poly.type
_entity_poly.pdbx_seq_one_letter_code
_entity_poly.pdbx_strand_id
1 'polypeptide(L)'
;GCDDSILFDETRTIDSEKNAAPNNNSVRGFEVIDKIKSEVDKECGRQLGGPTWKVRLGRRDSATSNKAEENTSIPSPFIDLPTLLNNFKNQGLNVKDLVVLYGAHTLGFSRCLLFKDRIHNRTHDIEASFANSRRISCPREGDDTNLAKLDNTPAYFDTQYFDFLLSK
;
A
#
# COMPACT_ATOMS: atom_id res chain seq x y z
N GLY A 1 15.38 -3.51 2.60
CA GLY A 1 15.74 -2.33 1.78
C GLY A 1 14.98 -2.39 0.47
N CYS A 2 15.53 -1.93 -0.66
CA CYS A 2 15.00 -2.27 -2.01
C CYS A 2 15.85 -3.40 -2.62
N ASP A 3 15.74 -4.59 -2.05
CA ASP A 3 16.64 -5.73 -2.23
C ASP A 3 15.89 -7.03 -2.51
N ASP A 4 14.65 -6.93 -2.99
CA ASP A 4 13.79 -8.05 -3.41
C ASP A 4 13.53 -9.13 -2.34
N SER A 5 13.83 -8.85 -1.07
CA SER A 5 13.63 -9.76 0.06
C SER A 5 12.16 -10.18 0.25
N ILE A 6 11.22 -9.29 -0.10
CA ILE A 6 9.78 -9.56 -0.08
C ILE A 6 9.33 -10.65 -1.06
N LEU A 7 10.13 -10.93 -2.10
CA LEU A 7 9.80 -11.93 -3.11
C LEU A 7 10.09 -13.36 -2.63
N PHE A 8 10.90 -13.54 -1.57
CA PHE A 8 11.24 -14.86 -1.08
C PHE A 8 10.05 -15.60 -0.47
N ASP A 9 9.85 -16.84 -0.92
CA ASP A 9 8.88 -17.77 -0.36
C ASP A 9 9.39 -18.40 0.94
N GLU A 10 8.45 -18.84 1.77
CA GLU A 10 8.74 -19.54 3.01
C GLU A 10 9.54 -20.83 2.73
N THR A 11 10.64 -21.03 3.46
CA THR A 11 11.40 -22.28 3.42
C THR A 11 11.83 -22.68 4.84
N ARG A 12 12.52 -23.82 4.99
CA ARG A 12 13.07 -24.22 6.30
C ARG A 12 14.03 -23.20 6.92
N THR A 13 14.63 -22.34 6.11
CA THR A 13 15.64 -21.36 6.54
C THR A 13 15.23 -19.91 6.24
N ILE A 14 14.06 -19.69 5.65
CA ILE A 14 13.57 -18.36 5.24
C ILE A 14 12.18 -18.18 5.84
N ASP A 15 12.07 -17.26 6.81
CA ASP A 15 10.78 -16.76 7.32
C ASP A 15 10.33 -15.61 6.41
N SER A 16 9.34 -15.88 5.57
CA SER A 16 8.98 -14.99 4.47
C SER A 16 8.34 -13.69 4.95
N GLU A 17 8.76 -12.58 4.35
CA GLU A 17 8.14 -11.28 4.53
C GLU A 17 6.68 -11.25 4.05
N LYS A 18 6.29 -12.16 3.13
CA LYS A 18 4.88 -12.31 2.69
C LYS A 18 3.95 -12.66 3.85
N ASN A 19 4.49 -13.27 4.90
CA ASN A 19 3.76 -13.63 6.12
C ASN A 19 3.77 -12.53 7.20
N ALA A 20 4.42 -11.39 6.95
CA ALA A 20 4.37 -10.24 7.86
C ALA A 20 2.94 -9.66 7.93
N ALA A 21 2.55 -9.09 9.07
CA ALA A 21 1.23 -8.50 9.28
C ALA A 21 0.78 -7.51 8.17
N PRO A 22 1.62 -6.58 7.68
CA PRO A 22 1.23 -5.69 6.58
C PRO A 22 1.04 -6.40 5.23
N ASN A 23 1.71 -7.54 5.03
CA ASN A 23 1.77 -8.24 3.75
C ASN A 23 0.72 -9.36 3.65
N ASN A 24 0.52 -10.11 4.73
CA ASN A 24 -0.33 -11.31 4.76
C ASN A 24 -1.78 -10.97 4.37
N ASN A 25 -2.30 -11.69 3.36
CA ASN A 25 -3.61 -11.46 2.75
C ASN A 25 -3.82 -10.02 2.22
N SER A 26 -2.73 -9.32 1.86
CA SER A 26 -2.75 -7.91 1.44
C SER A 26 -1.99 -7.70 0.14
N VAL A 27 -0.67 -7.90 0.16
CA VAL A 27 0.19 -7.74 -1.03
C VAL A 27 -0.10 -8.83 -2.07
N ARG A 28 0.04 -8.49 -3.35
CA ARG A 28 -0.32 -9.34 -4.49
C ARG A 28 0.42 -8.90 -5.75
N GLY A 29 0.36 -9.72 -6.80
CA GLY A 29 1.01 -9.44 -8.08
C GLY A 29 2.40 -10.06 -8.23
N PHE A 30 2.81 -10.94 -7.31
CA PHE A 30 4.06 -11.69 -7.41
C PHE A 30 4.14 -12.48 -8.72
N GLU A 31 3.03 -13.07 -9.16
CA GLU A 31 2.92 -13.79 -10.43
C GLU A 31 3.18 -12.90 -11.66
N VAL A 32 2.87 -11.60 -11.55
CA VAL A 32 3.16 -10.62 -12.60
C VAL A 32 4.64 -10.27 -12.59
N ILE A 33 5.26 -10.16 -11.41
CA ILE A 33 6.71 -9.96 -11.28
C ILE A 33 7.46 -11.16 -11.85
N ASP A 34 7.04 -12.39 -11.56
CA ASP A 34 7.64 -13.60 -12.13
C ASP A 34 7.56 -13.60 -13.66
N LYS A 35 6.40 -13.21 -14.21
CA LYS A 35 6.21 -13.07 -15.65
C LYS A 35 7.08 -11.95 -16.23
N ILE A 36 7.18 -10.80 -15.58
CA ILE A 36 8.06 -9.71 -16.04
C ILE A 36 9.51 -10.20 -15.98
N LYS A 37 9.93 -10.88 -14.92
CA LYS A 37 11.28 -11.43 -14.79
C LYS A 37 11.59 -12.44 -15.91
N SER A 38 10.62 -13.26 -16.31
CA SER A 38 10.76 -14.17 -17.45
C SER A 38 10.73 -13.46 -18.81
N GLU A 39 10.04 -12.33 -18.90
CA GLU A 39 9.82 -11.57 -20.15
C GLU A 39 10.67 -10.29 -20.26
N VAL A 40 11.58 -10.02 -19.33
CA VAL A 40 12.39 -8.78 -19.28
C VAL A 40 13.28 -8.58 -20.52
N ASP A 41 13.29 -9.56 -21.44
CA ASP A 41 13.85 -9.44 -22.80
C ASP A 41 12.81 -9.20 -23.93
N LYS A 42 11.56 -8.75 -23.67
CA LYS A 42 10.54 -8.75 -24.75
C LYS A 42 9.43 -7.68 -24.74
N GLU A 43 9.77 -6.43 -24.48
CA GLU A 43 8.88 -5.25 -24.64
C GLU A 43 7.85 -5.00 -23.50
N CYS A 44 7.74 -3.74 -23.07
CA CYS A 44 6.80 -3.28 -22.05
C CYS A 44 5.73 -2.35 -22.64
N GLY A 45 4.47 -2.48 -22.20
CA GLY A 45 3.45 -1.50 -22.55
C GLY A 45 2.12 -1.61 -21.82
N ARG A 46 2.03 -1.05 -20.59
CA ARG A 46 0.81 -0.40 -20.05
C ARG A 46 1.23 0.70 -19.06
N GLN A 47 0.92 1.96 -19.39
CA GLN A 47 1.12 3.12 -18.50
C GLN A 47 -0.22 3.45 -17.81
N LEU A 48 -0.18 3.68 -16.49
CA LEU A 48 -1.34 4.11 -15.68
C LEU A 48 -1.51 5.65 -15.66
N GLY A 49 -1.01 6.35 -16.67
CA GLY A 49 -1.17 7.81 -16.83
C GLY A 49 -0.23 8.70 -15.99
N GLY A 50 0.56 8.12 -15.09
CA GLY A 50 1.50 8.87 -14.24
C GLY A 50 2.77 9.37 -14.96
N PRO A 51 3.59 10.22 -14.30
CA PRO A 51 4.83 10.72 -14.86
C PRO A 51 5.82 9.58 -15.13
N THR A 52 6.72 9.80 -16.09
CA THR A 52 7.78 8.84 -16.41
C THR A 52 9.13 9.38 -15.92
N TRP A 53 9.96 8.49 -15.39
CA TRP A 53 11.33 8.82 -15.00
C TRP A 53 12.26 7.64 -15.23
N LYS A 54 13.55 7.94 -15.47
CA LYS A 54 14.58 6.91 -15.56
C LYS A 54 14.91 6.42 -14.15
N VAL A 55 14.56 5.18 -13.85
CA VAL A 55 14.88 4.55 -12.55
C VAL A 55 16.37 4.28 -12.47
N ARG A 56 17.00 4.59 -11.32
CA ARG A 56 18.40 4.20 -11.07
C ARG A 56 18.48 2.68 -10.90
N LEU A 57 19.38 2.06 -11.64
CA LEU A 57 19.63 0.62 -11.67
C LEU A 57 20.90 0.26 -10.88
N GLY A 58 21.19 -1.04 -10.76
CA GLY A 58 22.40 -1.55 -10.08
C GLY A 58 22.19 -2.07 -8.65
N ARG A 59 20.93 -2.15 -8.19
CA ARG A 59 20.59 -2.90 -6.97
C ARG A 59 20.84 -4.38 -7.20
N ARG A 60 21.13 -5.10 -6.12
CA ARG A 60 21.33 -6.54 -6.10
C ARG A 60 20.33 -7.17 -5.15
N ASP A 61 19.92 -8.38 -5.49
CA ASP A 61 18.98 -9.16 -4.70
C ASP A 61 19.63 -9.55 -3.36
N SER A 62 18.85 -9.51 -2.29
CA SER A 62 19.22 -10.00 -0.96
C SER A 62 19.51 -11.51 -1.00
N ALA A 63 20.14 -12.03 0.05
CA ALA A 63 20.22 -13.48 0.29
C ALA A 63 19.27 -13.95 1.40
N THR A 64 18.55 -13.02 2.05
CA THR A 64 17.72 -13.26 3.24
C THR A 64 16.44 -12.42 3.21
N SER A 65 15.44 -12.86 3.96
CA SER A 65 14.23 -12.08 4.30
C SER A 65 14.30 -11.57 5.73
N ASN A 66 13.52 -10.53 6.05
CA ASN A 66 13.39 -9.97 7.40
C ASN A 66 11.94 -9.60 7.76
N LYS A 67 11.12 -10.62 8.01
CA LYS A 67 9.72 -10.45 8.45
C LYS A 67 9.56 -9.63 9.74
N ALA A 68 10.51 -9.72 10.67
CA ALA A 68 10.46 -8.97 11.92
C ALA A 68 10.61 -7.46 11.67
N GLU A 69 11.52 -7.09 10.77
CA GLU A 69 11.67 -5.70 10.33
C GLU A 69 10.42 -5.21 9.60
N GLU A 70 9.81 -6.02 8.74
CA GLU A 70 8.56 -5.64 8.05
C GLU A 70 7.43 -5.29 9.01
N ASN A 71 7.26 -6.07 10.08
CA ASN A 71 6.24 -5.82 11.11
C ASN A 71 6.44 -4.49 11.88
N THR A 72 7.62 -3.89 11.81
CA THR A 72 7.97 -2.67 12.55
C THR A 72 8.25 -1.48 11.64
N SER A 73 8.64 -1.74 10.39
CA SER A 73 9.08 -0.72 9.43
C SER A 73 7.97 -0.29 8.48
N ILE A 74 6.94 -1.11 8.25
CA ILE A 74 5.77 -0.69 7.45
C ILE A 74 4.74 0.01 8.35
N PRO A 75 4.31 1.24 8.01
CA PRO A 75 3.33 1.97 8.80
C PRO A 75 1.95 1.30 8.71
N SER A 76 1.31 1.12 9.86
CA SER A 76 -0.09 0.70 9.94
C SER A 76 -1.04 1.87 9.63
N PRO A 77 -2.21 1.64 9.01
CA PRO A 77 -3.19 2.70 8.75
C PRO A 77 -3.81 3.30 10.02
N PHE A 78 -3.57 2.72 11.19
CA PHE A 78 -4.14 3.14 12.46
C PHE A 78 -3.21 4.02 13.30
N ILE A 79 -1.95 4.21 12.88
CA ILE A 79 -0.99 5.03 13.64
C ILE A 79 -1.28 6.52 13.46
N ASP A 80 -0.86 7.32 14.44
CA ASP A 80 -0.98 8.77 14.36
C ASP A 80 0.11 9.41 13.49
N LEU A 81 -0.10 10.67 13.13
CA LEU A 81 0.82 11.41 12.27
C LEU A 81 2.25 11.51 12.86
N PRO A 82 2.46 11.80 14.15
CA PRO A 82 3.80 11.80 14.74
C PRO A 82 4.55 10.47 14.58
N THR A 83 3.88 9.34 14.85
CA THR A 83 4.47 8.01 14.71
C THR A 83 4.78 7.69 13.26
N LEU A 84 3.87 8.05 12.36
CA LEU A 84 4.06 7.91 10.92
C LEU A 84 5.25 8.74 10.40
N LEU A 85 5.38 9.99 10.84
CA LEU A 85 6.52 10.84 10.50
C LEU A 85 7.84 10.25 10.98
N ASN A 86 7.85 9.67 12.19
CA ASN A 86 9.03 9.01 12.72
C ASN A 86 9.37 7.72 11.95
N ASN A 87 8.36 6.95 11.54
CA ASN A 87 8.54 5.77 10.71
C ASN A 87 9.22 6.13 9.36
N PHE A 88 8.76 7.18 8.67
CA PHE A 88 9.39 7.66 7.44
C PHE A 88 10.81 8.18 7.68
N LYS A 89 11.01 8.93 8.77
CA LYS A 89 12.33 9.45 9.15
C LYS A 89 13.34 8.32 9.39
N ASN A 90 12.92 7.20 9.97
CA ASN A 90 13.78 6.02 10.17
C ASN A 90 14.25 5.41 8.84
N GLN A 91 13.51 5.64 7.75
CA GLN A 91 13.87 5.24 6.38
C GLN A 91 14.64 6.34 5.63
N GLY A 92 15.02 7.43 6.31
CA GLY A 92 15.69 8.58 5.69
C GLY A 92 14.77 9.47 4.86
N LEU A 93 13.45 9.35 5.01
CA LEU A 93 12.44 10.11 4.28
C LEU A 93 11.90 11.26 5.14
N ASN A 94 11.68 12.42 4.52
CA ASN A 94 11.17 13.61 5.19
C ASN A 94 9.64 13.77 4.98
N VAL A 95 9.08 14.86 5.53
CA VAL A 95 7.63 15.18 5.44
C VAL A 95 7.15 15.31 3.99
N LYS A 96 7.96 15.90 3.11
CA LYS A 96 7.61 16.04 1.69
C LYS A 96 7.54 14.66 1.03
N ASP A 97 8.50 13.79 1.34
CA ASP A 97 8.50 12.41 0.83
C ASP A 97 7.26 11.66 1.29
N LEU A 98 6.88 11.83 2.56
CA LEU A 98 5.63 11.29 3.09
C LEU A 98 4.41 11.73 2.27
N VAL A 99 4.20 13.04 2.10
CA VAL A 99 3.03 13.56 1.38
C VAL A 99 3.01 13.07 -0.07
N VAL A 100 4.16 13.09 -0.75
CA VAL A 100 4.28 12.64 -2.14
C VAL A 100 4.01 11.13 -2.26
N LEU A 101 4.58 10.31 -1.39
CA LEU A 101 4.41 8.85 -1.44
C LEU A 101 3.00 8.41 -1.07
N TYR A 102 2.32 9.14 -0.17
CA TYR A 102 0.91 8.90 0.13
C TYR A 102 0.00 9.12 -1.09
N GLY A 103 0.43 9.91 -2.07
CA GLY A 103 -0.25 10.06 -3.36
C GLY A 103 -0.42 8.75 -4.11
N ALA A 104 0.35 7.70 -3.81
CA ALA A 104 0.17 6.37 -4.39
C ALA A 104 -1.21 5.76 -4.10
N HIS A 105 -1.90 6.21 -3.05
CA HIS A 105 -3.28 5.82 -2.75
C HIS A 105 -4.32 6.36 -3.76
N THR A 106 -3.93 7.15 -4.76
CA THR A 106 -4.80 7.43 -5.93
C THR A 106 -5.14 6.15 -6.72
N LEU A 107 -4.31 5.11 -6.61
CA LEU A 107 -4.54 3.81 -7.23
C LEU A 107 -5.06 2.77 -6.22
N GLY A 108 -5.78 1.79 -6.74
CA GLY A 108 -6.04 0.54 -6.04
C GLY A 108 -7.19 0.59 -5.03
N PHE A 109 -7.12 -0.34 -4.09
CA PHE A 109 -8.22 -0.71 -3.20
C PHE A 109 -7.71 -1.02 -1.79
N SER A 110 -8.58 -0.81 -0.80
CA SER A 110 -8.38 -1.22 0.58
C SER A 110 -9.46 -2.19 1.01
N ARG A 111 -9.11 -3.11 1.92
CA ARG A 111 -10.08 -3.99 2.59
C ARG A 111 -10.88 -3.24 3.64
N CYS A 112 -12.14 -3.63 3.81
CA CYS A 112 -13.08 -3.10 4.80
C CYS A 112 -12.49 -3.04 6.21
N LEU A 113 -11.80 -4.10 6.64
CA LEU A 113 -11.19 -4.18 7.97
C LEU A 113 -10.25 -3.00 8.31
N LEU A 114 -9.62 -2.38 7.30
CA LEU A 114 -8.64 -1.30 7.49
C LEU A 114 -9.27 0.07 7.73
N PHE A 115 -10.56 0.24 7.42
CA PHE A 115 -11.26 1.52 7.60
C PHE A 115 -12.61 1.39 8.34
N LYS A 116 -13.03 0.16 8.67
CA LYS A 116 -14.31 -0.15 9.32
C LYS A 116 -14.53 0.68 10.59
N ASP A 117 -13.52 0.73 11.47
CA ASP A 117 -13.61 1.51 12.71
C ASP A 117 -13.86 2.99 12.42
N ARG A 118 -13.14 3.56 11.45
CA ARG A 118 -13.29 4.98 11.09
C ARG A 118 -14.70 5.30 10.61
N ILE A 119 -15.25 4.49 9.69
CA ILE A 119 -16.57 4.74 9.13
C ILE A 119 -17.72 4.46 10.10
N HIS A 120 -17.53 3.68 11.18
CA HIS A 120 -18.60 3.34 12.13
C HIS A 120 -18.50 4.07 13.47
N ASN A 121 -17.28 4.27 13.99
CA ASN A 121 -17.02 4.75 15.34
C ASN A 121 -16.35 6.14 15.38
N ARG A 122 -15.66 6.55 14.32
CA ARG A 122 -14.93 7.84 14.26
C ARG A 122 -15.46 8.79 13.19
N THR A 123 -16.76 9.01 13.17
CA THR A 123 -17.43 9.76 12.09
C THR A 123 -17.25 11.28 12.13
N HIS A 124 -16.41 11.82 13.04
CA HIS A 124 -16.19 13.26 13.17
C HIS A 124 -15.10 13.79 12.23
N ASP A 125 -14.24 12.91 11.72
CA ASP A 125 -13.09 13.23 10.86
C ASP A 125 -13.26 12.74 9.42
N ILE A 126 -14.50 12.45 9.00
CA ILE A 126 -14.88 11.90 7.71
C ILE A 126 -16.23 12.46 7.27
N GLU A 127 -16.41 12.73 5.98
CA GLU A 127 -17.69 13.20 5.46
C GLU A 127 -18.78 12.12 5.59
N ALA A 128 -19.97 12.54 6.05
CA ALA A 128 -21.03 11.64 6.46
C ALA A 128 -21.62 10.84 5.29
N SER A 129 -21.80 11.46 4.13
CA SER A 129 -22.30 10.80 2.92
C SER A 129 -21.29 9.77 2.38
N PHE A 130 -19.99 10.09 2.42
CA PHE A 130 -18.92 9.18 2.07
C PHE A 130 -18.89 7.98 3.02
N ALA A 131 -18.90 8.23 4.33
CA ALA A 131 -18.96 7.15 5.32
C ALA A 131 -20.19 6.25 5.10
N ASN A 132 -21.38 6.83 4.87
CA ASN A 132 -22.60 6.09 4.57
C ASN A 132 -22.46 5.24 3.29
N SER A 133 -21.86 5.78 2.23
CA SER A 133 -21.63 5.03 0.99
C SER A 133 -20.72 3.81 1.22
N ARG A 134 -19.71 3.93 2.09
CA ARG A 134 -18.79 2.83 2.42
C ARG A 134 -19.44 1.76 3.29
N ARG A 135 -20.36 2.12 4.17
CA ARG A 135 -21.06 1.17 5.05
C ARG A 135 -21.90 0.14 4.27
N ILE A 136 -22.34 0.48 3.05
CA ILE A 136 -23.13 -0.42 2.19
C ILE A 136 -22.38 -1.74 1.92
N SER A 137 -21.07 -1.66 1.69
CA SER A 137 -20.21 -2.82 1.41
C SER A 137 -19.25 -3.16 2.57
N CYS A 138 -19.39 -2.49 3.70
CA CYS A 138 -18.55 -2.65 4.89
C CYS A 138 -19.43 -2.56 6.15
N PRO A 139 -20.27 -3.58 6.41
CA PRO A 139 -21.13 -3.66 7.58
C PRO A 139 -20.32 -3.67 8.89
N ARG A 140 -21.01 -3.45 10.02
CA ARG A 140 -20.37 -3.50 11.36
C ARG A 140 -19.79 -4.87 11.66
N GLU A 141 -20.46 -5.93 11.24
CA GLU A 141 -20.06 -7.32 11.46
C GLU A 141 -19.89 -8.03 10.12
N GLY A 142 -18.84 -8.85 9.99
CA GLY A 142 -18.53 -9.57 8.75
C GLY A 142 -17.89 -8.70 7.66
N ASP A 143 -17.70 -9.29 6.48
CA ASP A 143 -17.28 -8.59 5.24
C ASP A 143 -15.95 -7.82 5.32
N ASP A 144 -15.07 -8.23 6.24
CA ASP A 144 -13.76 -7.61 6.47
C ASP A 144 -12.86 -7.57 5.23
N THR A 145 -13.05 -8.52 4.31
CA THR A 145 -12.28 -8.66 3.07
C THR A 145 -12.83 -7.86 1.90
N ASN A 146 -14.03 -7.27 2.01
CA ASN A 146 -14.62 -6.50 0.92
C ASN A 146 -13.72 -5.33 0.54
N LEU A 147 -13.54 -5.15 -0.77
CA LEU A 147 -12.66 -4.12 -1.32
C LEU A 147 -13.42 -2.82 -1.59
N ALA A 148 -12.81 -1.72 -1.17
CA ALA A 148 -13.23 -0.37 -1.47
C ALA A 148 -12.12 0.34 -2.24
N LYS A 149 -12.50 1.06 -3.30
CA LYS A 149 -11.57 1.92 -4.05
C LYS A 149 -10.92 2.94 -3.12
N LEU A 150 -9.61 3.13 -3.20
CA LEU A 150 -8.90 4.15 -2.41
C LEU A 150 -9.20 5.57 -2.91
N ASP A 151 -9.48 5.72 -4.21
CA ASP A 151 -9.84 6.96 -4.89
C ASP A 151 -10.98 6.70 -5.91
N ASN A 152 -11.57 7.74 -6.47
CA ASN A 152 -12.59 7.67 -7.51
C ASN A 152 -12.06 7.15 -8.85
N THR A 153 -10.77 7.33 -9.12
CA THR A 153 -10.06 6.86 -10.32
C THR A 153 -9.03 5.78 -9.98
N PRO A 154 -9.42 4.63 -9.40
CA PRO A 154 -8.49 3.65 -8.82
C PRO A 154 -7.56 2.96 -9.82
N ALA A 155 -7.70 3.24 -11.12
CA ALA A 155 -6.87 2.70 -12.20
C ALA A 155 -6.09 3.79 -12.96
N TYR A 156 -6.18 5.06 -12.54
CA TYR A 156 -5.46 6.18 -13.12
C TYR A 156 -4.64 6.88 -12.04
N PHE A 157 -3.37 7.14 -12.34
CA PHE A 157 -2.49 7.85 -11.43
C PHE A 157 -2.67 9.36 -11.66
N ASP A 158 -3.40 10.02 -10.76
CA ASP A 158 -3.71 11.45 -10.83
C ASP A 158 -3.60 12.10 -9.43
N THR A 159 -4.14 13.32 -9.28
CA THR A 159 -4.08 14.09 -8.02
C THR A 159 -5.38 14.06 -7.22
N GLN A 160 -6.41 13.33 -7.65
CA GLN A 160 -7.72 13.34 -7.01
C GLN A 160 -7.66 12.87 -5.56
N TYR A 161 -6.75 11.95 -5.22
CA TYR A 161 -6.47 11.57 -3.84
C TYR A 161 -6.31 12.79 -2.91
N PHE A 162 -5.55 13.81 -3.34
CA PHE A 162 -5.35 15.02 -2.54
C PHE A 162 -6.57 15.92 -2.52
N ASP A 163 -7.30 16.02 -3.62
CA ASP A 163 -8.56 16.77 -3.69
C ASP A 163 -9.60 16.18 -2.70
N PHE A 164 -9.66 14.84 -2.61
CA PHE A 164 -10.49 14.13 -1.62
C PHE A 164 -10.09 14.40 -0.18
N LEU A 165 -8.78 14.44 0.12
CA LEU A 165 -8.32 14.77 1.47
C LEU A 165 -8.74 16.18 1.90
N LEU A 166 -8.80 17.13 0.96
CA LEU A 166 -9.21 18.50 1.24
C LEU A 166 -10.72 18.66 1.40
N SER A 167 -11.53 17.82 0.75
CA SER A 167 -12.99 17.85 0.86
C SER A 167 -13.54 17.17 2.13
N LYS A 168 -12.72 16.34 2.79
CA LYS A 168 -13.08 15.39 3.87
C LYS A 168 -14.00 14.25 3.45
#